data_AF-A0A5C4LRF7-F1
#
_entry.id   AF-A0A5C4LRF7-F1
#
_cell.length_a   1.000
_cell.length_b   1.000
_cell.length_c   1.000
_cell.angle_alpha   90.00
_cell.angle_beta   90.00
_cell.angle_gamma   90.00
#
_symmetry.space_group_name_H-M   'P 1'
#
loop_
_entity.id
_entity.type
_entity.pdbx_description
1 polymer ?
#
loop_
_entity_poly.entity_id
_entity_poly.type
_entity_poly.pdbx_seq_one_letter_code
_entity_poly.pdbx_strand_id
1 'polypeptide(L)' 'MTAHDSLYEYAVTRDAKLDHSDGSWSSIVRPPYGFGWEIADSSRDRHTVWRRVRRAGRLSVQEVASARG' A
#
# COMPACT_ATOMS: atom_id res chain seq x y z
N MET A 1 -10.20 -8.73 23.72
CA MET A 1 -10.18 -8.13 22.37
C MET A 1 -8.72 -7.84 22.04
N THR A 2 -8.02 -8.75 21.38
CA THR A 2 -6.64 -8.50 20.94
C THR A 2 -6.71 -7.46 19.84
N ALA A 3 -6.37 -6.21 20.17
CA ALA A 3 -6.13 -5.19 19.16
C ALA A 3 -4.98 -5.69 18.29
N HIS A 4 -5.33 -6.28 17.14
CA HIS A 4 -4.38 -6.43 16.07
C HIS A 4 -4.02 -5.01 15.66
N ASP A 5 -2.90 -4.50 16.18
CA ASP A 5 -2.25 -3.29 15.69
C ASP A 5 -1.96 -3.54 14.21
N SER A 6 -2.95 -3.20 13.40
CA SER A 6 -2.91 -3.43 11.97
C SER A 6 -2.03 -2.32 11.44
N LEU A 7 -0.74 -2.61 11.33
CA LEU A 7 0.21 -1.67 10.75
C LEU A 7 -0.18 -1.47 9.29
N TYR A 8 -0.74 -0.30 8.98
CA TYR A 8 -1.05 0.06 7.60
C TYR A 8 0.23 0.56 6.93
N GLU A 9 0.51 0.01 5.75
CA GLU A 9 1.50 0.57 4.84
C GLU A 9 0.79 1.51 3.87
N TYR A 10 1.39 2.68 3.63
CA TYR A 10 0.88 3.67 2.69
C TYR A 10 1.88 3.88 1.55
N ALA A 11 1.36 4.14 0.36
CA ALA A 11 2.15 4.49 -0.81
C ALA A 11 1.38 5.52 -1.66
N VAL A 12 2.11 6.38 -2.37
CA VAL A 12 1.51 7.35 -3.29
C VAL A 12 1.99 7.05 -4.70
N THR A 13 1.06 6.94 -5.64
CA THR A 13 1.38 6.79 -7.06
C THR A 13 0.90 8.02 -7.82
N ARG A 14 1.64 8.37 -8.87
CA ARG A 14 1.19 9.37 -9.83
C ARG A 14 0.29 8.71 -10.87
N ASP A 15 -0.87 9.29 -11.09
CA ASP A 15 -1.82 8.79 -12.07
C ASP A 15 -1.33 9.15 -13.48
N ALA A 16 -1.47 8.20 -14.41
CA ALA A 16 -1.21 8.49 -15.81
C ALA A 16 -2.43 9.17 -16.44
N LYS A 17 -2.21 10.09 -17.39
CA LYS A 17 -3.29 10.61 -18.20
C LYS A 17 -3.46 9.77 -19.46
N LEU A 18 -4.71 9.46 -19.77
CA LEU A 18 -5.12 8.94 -21.08
C LEU A 18 -6.00 9.98 -21.76
N ASP A 19 -5.54 10.48 -22.90
CA ASP A 19 -6.30 11.40 -23.73
C ASP A 19 -7.24 10.62 -24.65
N HIS A 20 -8.48 11.09 -24.80
CA HIS A 20 -9.48 10.51 -25.67
C HIS A 20 -9.64 11.35 -26.94
N SER A 21 -10.09 10.72 -28.02
CA SER A 21 -10.23 11.38 -29.33
C SER A 21 -11.27 12.51 -29.37
N ASP A 22 -12.18 12.57 -28.40
CA ASP A 22 -13.15 13.66 -28.22
C ASP A 22 -12.58 14.88 -27.48
N GLY A 23 -11.30 14.85 -27.08
CA GLY A 23 -10.64 15.92 -26.33
C GLY A 23 -10.87 15.86 -24.81
N SER A 24 -11.63 14.88 -24.32
CA SER A 24 -11.64 14.53 -22.90
C SER A 24 -10.41 13.72 -22.52
N TRP A 25 -10.16 13.61 -21.21
CA TRP A 25 -9.07 12.79 -20.68
C TRP A 25 -9.53 12.06 -19.42
N SER A 26 -8.92 10.90 -19.16
CA SER A 26 -9.15 10.11 -17.96
C SER A 26 -7.83 9.86 -17.20
N SER A 27 -7.95 9.68 -15.87
CA SER A 27 -6.83 9.25 -15.02
C SER A 27 -6.77 7.72 -15.01
N ILE A 28 -5.63 7.16 -15.39
CA ILE A 28 -5.31 5.75 -15.18
C ILE A 28 -4.53 5.64 -13.87
N VAL A 29 -5.21 5.09 -12.87
CA VAL A 29 -4.63 4.73 -11.57
C VAL A 29 -3.88 3.42 -11.68
N ARG A 30 -2.68 3.34 -11.09
CA ARG A 30 -1.91 2.10 -11.02
C ARG A 30 -1.50 1.81 -9.58
N PRO A 31 -1.83 0.64 -9.02
CA PRO A 31 -1.40 0.29 -7.68
C PRO A 31 0.13 0.16 -7.61
N PRO A 32 0.74 0.40 -6.43
CA PRO A 32 2.12 0.05 -6.18
C PRO A 32 2.35 -1.46 -6.37
N TYR A 33 3.62 -1.85 -6.54
CA TYR A 33 3.97 -3.27 -6.66
C TYR A 33 3.52 -4.09 -5.43
N GLY A 34 3.07 -5.32 -5.71
CA GLY A 34 2.57 -6.25 -4.71
C GLY A 34 1.05 -6.27 -4.58
N PHE A 35 0.54 -7.18 -3.76
CA PHE A 35 -0.90 -7.41 -3.59
C PHE A 35 -1.44 -6.71 -2.33
N GLY A 36 -2.77 -6.58 -2.28
CA GLY A 36 -3.50 -6.08 -1.10
C GLY A 36 -3.55 -4.56 -0.97
N TRP A 37 -3.17 -3.83 -2.01
CA TRP A 37 -3.33 -2.37 -2.06
C TRP A 37 -4.78 -1.99 -2.34
N GLU A 38 -5.26 -1.03 -1.57
CA GLU A 38 -6.58 -0.43 -1.69
C GLU A 38 -6.44 1.09 -1.75
N ILE A 39 -7.35 1.76 -2.46
CA ILE A 39 -7.34 3.23 -2.52
C ILE A 39 -7.77 3.77 -1.15
N ALA A 40 -6.90 4.59 -0.55
CA ALA A 40 -7.17 5.31 0.69
C ALA A 40 -7.72 6.71 0.41
N ASP A 41 -7.14 7.38 -0.59
CA ASP A 41 -7.55 8.69 -1.07
C ASP A 41 -7.22 8.80 -2.58
N SER A 42 -8.11 9.45 -3.33
CA SER A 42 -7.87 9.79 -4.73
C SER A 42 -8.06 11.29 -4.89
N SER A 43 -6.96 12.02 -5.08
CA SER A 43 -6.98 13.47 -5.22
C SER A 43 -7.23 13.89 -6.67
N ARG A 44 -7.96 15.00 -6.85
CA ARG A 44 -8.12 15.66 -8.17
C ARG A 44 -6.78 16.07 -8.79
N ASP A 45 -5.75 16.22 -7.97
CA ASP A 45 -4.36 16.56 -8.33
C ASP A 45 -3.53 15.40 -8.93
N ARG A 46 -4.17 14.32 -9.38
CA ARG A 46 -3.55 13.21 -10.15
C ARG A 46 -2.56 12.36 -9.34
N HIS A 47 -2.81 12.25 -8.05
CA HIS A 47 -2.12 11.31 -7.19
C HIS A 47 -3.14 10.47 -6.46
N THR A 48 -2.82 9.18 -6.37
CA THR A 48 -3.61 8.21 -5.62
C THR A 48 -2.80 7.72 -4.44
N VAL A 49 -3.40 7.83 -3.26
CA VAL A 49 -2.87 7.30 -2.02
C VAL A 49 -3.44 5.90 -1.85
N TRP A 50 -2.54 4.94 -1.68
CA TRP A 50 -2.83 3.54 -1.46
C TRP A 50 -2.54 3.18 -0.01
N ARG A 51 -3.33 2.24 0.52
CA ARG A 51 -3.06 1.59 1.79
C ARG A 51 -3.11 0.08 1.64
N ARG A 52 -2.33 -0.65 2.44
CA ARG A 52 -2.49 -2.09 2.63
C ARG A 52 -2.21 -2.48 4.07
N VAL A 53 -2.83 -3.54 4.55
CA VAL A 53 -2.51 -4.10 5.86
C VAL A 53 -1.17 -4.84 5.79
N ARG A 54 -0.16 -4.37 6.52
CA ARG A 54 0.98 -5.21 6.86
C ARG A 54 0.52 -6.18 7.93
N ARG A 55 0.55 -7.48 7.62
CA ARG A 55 0.64 -8.45 8.71
C ARG A 55 1.99 -8.19 9.36
N ALA A 56 1.98 -7.69 10.60
CA ALA A 56 3.16 -7.73 11.45
C ALA A 56 3.59 -9.19 11.49
N GLY A 57 4.63 -9.53 10.73
CA GLY A 57 5.23 -10.85 10.80
C GLY A 57 5.59 -11.06 12.26
N ARG A 58 5.01 -12.09 12.88
CA ARG A 58 5.40 -12.57 14.19
C ARG A 58 6.92 -12.77 14.13
N LEU A 59 7.69 -11.81 14.66
CA LEU A 59 9.12 -11.99 14.86
C LEU A 59 9.22 -13.22 15.78
N SER A 60 9.63 -14.35 15.20
CA SER A 60 9.81 -15.58 15.96
C SER A 60 10.86 -15.33 17.03
N VAL A 61 10.40 -15.27 18.28
CA VAL A 61 11.24 -15.32 19.49
C VAL A 61 11.82 -16.74 19.61
N GLN A 62 12.70 -17.12 18.68
CA GLN A 62 13.41 -18.40 18.71
C GLN A 62 14.88 -18.26 18.30
N GLU A 63 15.56 -17.18 18.66
CA GLU A 63 17.01 -17.07 18.46
C GLU A 63 17.67 -16.25 19.58
N VAL A 64 17.53 -16.69 20.84
CA VAL A 64 18.38 -16.18 21.94
C VAL A 64 18.69 -17.23 23.02
N ALA A 65 18.58 -18.53 22.71
CA ALA A 65 18.84 -19.61 23.67
C ALA A 65 20.03 -20.52 23.33
N SER A 66 20.94 -20.13 22.42
CA SER A 66 22.15 -20.91 22.10
C SER A 66 23.48 -20.17 22.29
N ALA A 67 23.49 -19.00 22.95
CA ALA A 67 24.73 -18.26 23.23
C ALA A 67 25.19 -18.38 24.70
N ARG A 68 25.03 -19.56 25.31
CA ARG A 68 25.74 -19.97 26.54
C ARG A 68 26.16 -21.42 26.42
N GLY A 69 27.30 -21.62 25.76
CA GLY A 69 28.17 -22.77 25.88
C GLY A 69 29.56 -22.25 26.22
#